data_AF-A0A7C6V0K5-F1
#
_entry.id   AF-A0A7C6V0K5-F1
#
_cell.length_a   1.000
_cell.length_b   1.000
_cell.length_c   1.000
_cell.angle_alpha   90.00
_cell.angle_beta   90.00
_cell.angle_gamma   90.00
#
_symmetry.space_group_name_H-M   'P 1'
#
loop_
_entity.id
_entity.type
_entity.pdbx_description
1 polymer ?
#
loop_
_entity_poly.entity_id
_entity_poly.type
_entity_poly.pdbx_seq_one_letter_code
_entity_poly.pdbx_strand_id
1 'polypeptide(L)' 'MQKRGCLKELIIKAKSSDQESIYLVISRFNPIMRKLERSLGYDEAYSDLTIWMISAIKKYDPIKQKQIS' A
#
# COMPACT_ATOMS: atom_id res chain seq x y z
N MET A 1 21.34 6.46 -3.59
CA MET A 1 20.00 7.08 -3.45
C MET A 1 18.99 6.22 -4.21
N GLN A 2 18.09 5.52 -3.54
CA GLN A 2 17.03 4.79 -4.24
C GLN A 2 16.10 5.81 -4.92
N LYS A 3 15.91 5.69 -6.25
CA LYS A 3 14.95 6.48 -7.01
C LYS A 3 13.58 6.30 -6.36
N ARG A 4 13.05 7.34 -5.72
CA ARG A 4 11.66 7.38 -5.25
C ARG A 4 10.77 7.42 -6.49
N GLY A 5 10.41 6.26 -7.01
CA GLY A 5 9.35 6.15 -8.01
C GLY A 5 8.10 6.86 -7.50
N CYS A 6 7.38 7.49 -8.41
CA CYS A 6 6.07 8.06 -8.11
C CYS A 6 5.19 6.95 -7.49
N LEU A 7 4.34 7.27 -6.51
CA LEU A 7 3.45 6.27 -5.88
C LEU A 7 2.66 5.48 -6.94
N LYS A 8 2.26 6.16 -8.02
CA LYS A 8 1.62 5.57 -9.19
C LYS A 8 2.48 4.52 -9.88
N GLU A 9 3.77 4.77 -10.06
CA GLU A 9 4.70 3.82 -10.69
C GLU A 9 4.94 2.60 -9.81
N LEU A 10 5.05 2.80 -8.49
CA LEU A 10 5.20 1.69 -7.53
C LEU A 10 3.95 0.81 -7.51
N ILE A 11 2.76 1.41 -7.55
CA ILE A 11 1.49 0.68 -7.63
C ILE A 11 1.38 -0.07 -8.96
N ILE A 12 1.78 0.53 -10.08
CA ILE A 12 1.78 -0.14 -11.39
C ILE A 12 2.72 -1.35 -11.38
N LYS A 13 3.93 -1.24 -10.82
CA LYS A 13 4.89 -2.36 -10.71
C LYS A 13 4.43 -3.44 -9.72
N ALA A 14 3.80 -3.05 -8.60
CA ALA A 14 3.27 -3.98 -7.62
C ALA A 14 2.18 -4.91 -8.18
N LYS A 15 1.44 -4.48 -9.23
CA LYS A 15 0.46 -5.34 -9.92
C LYS A 15 1.11 -6.47 -10.74
N SER A 16 2.37 -6.35 -11.11
CA SER A 16 3.14 -7.40 -11.81
C SER A 16 3.53 -8.58 -10.91
N SER A 17 2.96 -8.67 -9.69
CA SER A 17 3.33 -9.63 -8.63
C SER A 17 4.76 -9.48 -8.12
N ASP A 18 5.40 -8.34 -8.37
CA ASP A 18 6.71 -8.02 -7.81
C ASP A 18 6.57 -7.72 -6.30
N GLN A 19 6.96 -8.69 -5.48
CA GLN A 19 6.90 -8.60 -4.03
C GLN A 19 7.72 -7.42 -3.50
N GLU A 20 8.81 -7.05 -4.18
CA GLU A 20 9.66 -5.93 -3.82
C GLU A 20 8.91 -4.60 -3.96
N SER A 21 8.12 -4.44 -5.02
CA SER A 21 7.27 -3.27 -5.22
C SER A 21 6.16 -3.15 -4.17
N ILE A 22 5.54 -4.26 -3.75
CA ILE A 22 4.55 -4.26 -2.65
C ILE A 22 5.19 -3.81 -1.34
N TYR A 23 6.39 -4.33 -1.04
CA TYR A 23 7.17 -3.94 0.14
C TYR A 23 7.53 -2.45 0.13
N LEU A 24 7.96 -1.90 -1.02
CA LEU A 24 8.27 -0.47 -1.16
C LEU A 24 7.04 0.43 -0.97
N VAL A 25 5.85 -0.04 -1.36
CA VAL A 25 4.60 0.68 -1.06
C VAL A 25 4.32 0.62 0.44
N ILE A 26 4.27 -0.56 1.06
CA ILE A 26 3.95 -0.70 2.49
C ILE A 26 4.94 0.08 3.37
N SER A 27 6.24 -0.03 3.10
CA SER A 27 7.27 0.71 3.85
C SER A 27 7.07 2.23 3.81
N ARG A 28 6.55 2.77 2.70
CA ARG A 28 6.21 4.20 2.57
C ARG A 28 5.01 4.61 3.43
N PHE A 29 4.07 3.69 3.66
CA PHE A 29 2.90 3.91 4.51
C PHE A 29 3.11 3.51 5.98
N ASN A 30 4.23 2.85 6.31
CA ASN A 30 4.53 2.39 7.66
C ASN A 30 4.33 3.47 8.75
N PRO A 31 4.79 4.73 8.61
CA PRO A 31 4.54 5.75 9.63
C PRO A 31 3.05 6.00 9.91
N ILE A 32 2.22 5.95 8.86
CA ILE A 32 0.77 6.12 8.98
C ILE A 32 0.14 4.86 9.58
N MET A 33 0.55 3.68 9.13
CA MET A 33 0.06 2.40 9.67
C MET A 33 0.34 2.26 11.16
N ARG A 34 1.52 2.69 11.63
CA ARG A 34 1.86 2.74 13.06
C ARG A 34 0.99 3.72 13.85
N LYS A 35 0.61 4.84 13.25
CA LYS A 35 -0.31 5.79 13.88
C LYS A 35 -1.73 5.19 13.99
N LEU A 36 -2.17 4.47 12.96
CA LEU A 36 -3.46 3.79 12.94
C LEU A 36 -3.52 2.62 13.92
N GLU A 37 -2.48 1.78 13.96
CA GLU A 37 -2.31 0.72 14.96
C GLU A 37 -2.53 1.24 16.39
N ARG A 38 -1.82 2.32 16.76
CA ARG A 38 -1.97 2.96 18.08
C ARG A 38 -3.37 3.51 18.33
N SER A 39 -4.04 4.00 17.29
CA SER A 39 -5.40 4.51 17.40
C SER A 39 -6.44 3.40 17.56
N LEU A 40 -6.18 2.22 16.99
CA LEU A 40 -7.06 1.06 17.08
C LEU A 40 -6.89 0.34 18.42
N GLY A 41 -5.69 0.37 19.00
CA GLY A 41 -5.47 0.00 20.40
C GLY A 41 -5.70 -1.47 20.74
N TYR A 42 -5.67 -2.36 19.74
CA TYR A 42 -5.78 -3.80 19.93
C TYR A 42 -4.54 -4.51 19.37
N ASP A 43 -4.25 -5.69 19.94
CA ASP A 43 -3.14 -6.54 19.50
C ASP A 43 -3.36 -7.01 18.07
N GLU A 44 -2.30 -7.14 17.27
CA GLU A 44 -2.36 -7.50 15.84
C GLU A 44 -2.93 -6.43 14.89
N ALA A 45 -3.35 -5.25 15.36
CA ALA A 45 -3.87 -4.18 14.50
C ALA A 45 -2.94 -3.81 13.32
N TYR A 46 -1.62 -3.83 13.54
CA TYR A 46 -0.65 -3.61 12.48
C TYR A 46 -0.66 -4.71 11.40
N SER A 47 -0.81 -5.97 11.82
CA SER A 47 -0.90 -7.12 10.92
C SER A 47 -2.16 -7.03 10.05
N ASP A 48 -3.30 -6.72 10.66
CA ASP A 48 -4.58 -6.54 9.95
C ASP A 48 -4.51 -5.41 8.92
N LEU A 49 -3.97 -4.25 9.32
CA LEU A 49 -3.75 -3.12 8.42
C LEU A 49 -2.83 -3.51 7.25
N THR A 50 -1.81 -4.33 7.50
CA THR A 50 -0.89 -4.82 6.48
C THR A 50 -1.58 -5.75 5.49
N ILE A 51 -2.37 -6.71 5.98
CA ILE A 51 -3.16 -7.64 5.15
C ILE A 51 -4.16 -6.88 4.28
N TRP A 52 -4.85 -5.92 4.87
CA TRP A 52 -5.78 -5.05 4.15
C TRP A 52 -5.06 -4.25 3.06
N MET A 53 -3.92 -3.65 3.38
CA MET A 53 -3.14 -2.84 2.44
C MET A 53 -2.62 -3.66 1.26
N ILE A 54 -2.10 -4.88 1.50
CA ILE A 54 -1.69 -5.80 0.43
C ILE A 54 -2.88 -6.10 -0.49
N SER A 55 -4.03 -6.39 0.09
CA SER A 55 -5.26 -6.68 -0.65
C SER A 55 -5.74 -5.47 -1.45
N ALA A 56 -5.68 -4.28 -0.87
CA ALA A 56 -6.04 -3.02 -1.52
C ALA A 56 -5.13 -2.71 -2.71
N ILE A 57 -3.80 -2.86 -2.54
CA ILE A 57 -2.81 -2.68 -3.62
C ILE A 57 -3.11 -3.62 -4.79
N LYS A 58 -3.37 -4.90 -4.51
CA LYS A 58 -3.69 -5.91 -5.54
C LYS A 58 -4.99 -5.57 -6.30
N LYS A 59 -6.01 -5.07 -5.59
CA LYS A 59 -7.31 -4.71 -6.17
C LYS A 59 -7.32 -3.35 -6.87
N TYR A 60 -6.40 -2.45 -6.53
CA TYR A 60 -6.37 -1.08 -7.06
C TYR A 60 -6.17 -1.08 -8.58
N ASP A 61 -7.12 -0.51 -9.31
CA ASP A 61 -7.04 -0.33 -10.75
C ASP A 61 -7.00 1.17 -11.11
N PRO A 62 -5.82 1.71 -11.47
CA PRO A 62 -5.68 3.13 -11.82
C PRO A 62 -6.45 3.52 -13.09
N ILE A 63 -6.89 2.55 -13.91
CA ILE A 63 -7.60 2.81 -15.17
C ILE A 63 -9.11 2.98 -14.92
N LYS A 64 -9.67 2.32 -13.91
CA LYS A 64 -11.11 2.43 -13.54
C LYS A 64 -11.51 3.76 -12.90
N GLN A 65 -10.56 4.62 -12.50
CA GLN A 65 -10.89 5.91 -11.87
C GLN A 65 -11.28 7.03 -12.86
N LYS A 66 -11.15 6.81 -14.19
CA LYS A 66 -11.48 7.83 -15.21
C LYS A 66 -12.97 7.92 -15.59
N GLN A 67 -13.87 7.15 -14.98
CA GLN A 67 -15.28 7.11 -15.39
C GLN A 67 -16.28 7.69 -14.38
N ILE A 68 -15.81 8.43 -13.36
CA ILE A 68 -16.70 9.24 -12.52
C ILE A 68 -16.21 10.68 -12.62
N SER A 69 -16.69 11.37 -13.64
CA SER A 69 -16.65 12.83 -13.82
C SER A 69 -17.99 13.26 -14.38
#